data_AF-M4C341-F1
#
_entry.id   AF-M4C341-F1
#
_cell.length_a   1.000
_cell.length_b   1.000
_cell.length_c   1.000
_cell.angle_alpha   90.00
_cell.angle_beta   90.00
_cell.angle_gamma   90.00
#
_symmetry.space_group_name_H-M   'P 1'
#
loop_
_entity.id
_entity.type
_entity.pdbx_description
1 polymer ?
#
loop_
_entity_poly.entity_id
_entity_poly.type
_entity_poly.pdbx_seq_one_letter_code
_entity_poly.pdbx_strand_id
1 'polypeptide(L)'
;MRIVHDPAVFDIADDVPGDRGRRVETQTELLAGDLALRASAHAVVLLPELWSSHCHKCFVGSDLRRLSRCGCCRTVYYCLRLPKLMHLCCMKGSKKCQQLDWRLDHQKECKSLKQLAQLELTSDQMMDVVLLGRVFRRKDAEGLKPMELVWYEEDLKDQELILLAALAQKLNLVDGKVRNVEDAVVTTKTCQVRLMEDVLAVIMWCS
;
A
#
# COMPACT_ATOMS: atom_id res chain seq x y z
N MET A 1 -4.28 6.20 -21.19
CA MET A 1 -3.53 4.94 -21.06
C MET A 1 -4.50 3.78 -21.18
N ARG A 2 -4.09 2.68 -21.80
CA ARG A 2 -4.87 1.43 -21.83
C ARG A 2 -4.04 0.29 -21.26
N ILE A 3 -4.69 -0.64 -20.56
CA ILE A 3 -4.12 -1.93 -20.19
C ILE A 3 -4.25 -2.83 -21.41
N VAL A 4 -3.14 -3.38 -21.90
CA VAL A 4 -3.16 -4.36 -22.97
C VAL A 4 -3.01 -5.74 -22.33
N HIS A 5 -4.07 -6.54 -22.42
CA HIS A 5 -4.00 -7.97 -22.20
C HIS A 5 -3.83 -8.63 -23.57
N ASP A 6 -2.87 -9.54 -23.68
CA ASP A 6 -2.63 -10.29 -24.91
C ASP A 6 -2.98 -11.76 -24.66
N PRO A 7 -4.24 -12.20 -24.93
CA PRO A 7 -4.62 -13.60 -24.79
C PRO A 7 -4.36 -14.41 -26.07
N ALA A 8 -3.42 -13.95 -26.92
CA ALA A 8 -3.12 -14.41 -28.29
C ALA A 8 -3.82 -13.57 -29.38
N VAL A 9 -3.07 -12.63 -29.95
CA VAL A 9 -3.30 -12.14 -31.32
C VAL A 9 -2.04 -12.39 -32.14
N PHE A 10 -1.98 -13.57 -32.77
CA PHE A 10 -1.31 -13.69 -34.06
C PHE A 10 -2.17 -12.93 -35.07
N ASP A 11 -1.86 -11.66 -35.33
CA ASP A 11 -1.78 -11.12 -36.70
C ASP A 11 -1.45 -9.61 -36.72
N ILE A 12 -0.28 -9.35 -37.31
CA ILE A 12 0.08 -8.21 -38.17
C ILE A 12 0.01 -6.80 -37.55
N ALA A 13 1.03 -6.45 -36.77
CA ALA A 13 1.70 -5.14 -36.82
C ALA A 13 3.07 -5.22 -36.11
N ASP A 14 4.13 -5.03 -36.89
CA ASP A 14 5.55 -4.81 -36.54
C ASP A 14 6.16 -5.50 -35.30
N ASP A 15 7.17 -6.32 -35.60
CA ASP A 15 8.12 -6.98 -34.69
C ASP A 15 8.42 -6.21 -33.39
N VAL A 16 7.84 -6.65 -32.28
CA VAL A 16 8.41 -6.41 -30.94
C VAL A 16 8.75 -7.77 -30.34
N PRO A 17 10.04 -8.17 -30.30
CA PRO A 17 10.43 -9.46 -29.79
C PRO A 17 10.29 -9.50 -28.27
N GLY A 18 9.50 -10.46 -27.77
CA GLY A 18 9.50 -10.91 -26.38
C GLY A 18 8.12 -10.97 -25.73
N ASP A 19 7.85 -12.09 -25.06
CA ASP A 19 6.77 -12.25 -24.10
C ASP A 19 7.02 -11.33 -22.89
N ARG A 20 6.36 -10.17 -22.87
CA ARG A 20 6.52 -9.16 -21.79
C ARG A 20 5.36 -9.15 -20.79
N GLY A 21 4.45 -10.14 -20.85
CA GLY A 21 3.28 -10.17 -19.96
C GLY A 21 2.39 -8.93 -20.08
N ARG A 22 1.84 -8.47 -18.95
CA ARG A 22 0.91 -7.31 -18.88
C ARG A 22 1.67 -5.99 -19.02
N ARG A 23 1.15 -5.06 -19.83
CA ARG A 23 1.76 -3.74 -20.05
C ARG A 23 0.74 -2.60 -20.13
N VAL A 24 1.22 -1.38 -19.89
CA VAL A 24 0.45 -0.14 -20.04
C VAL A 24 0.98 0.63 -21.24
N GLU A 25 0.09 0.98 -22.16
CA GLU A 25 0.42 1.76 -23.36
C GLU A 25 -0.30 3.11 -23.34
N THR A 26 0.36 4.13 -23.91
CA THR A 26 -0.26 5.43 -24.18
C THR A 26 -1.03 5.34 -25.50
N GLN A 27 -2.18 6.02 -25.57
CA GLN A 27 -2.96 6.15 -26.82
C GLN A 27 -2.61 7.43 -27.57
N THR A 28 -1.76 8.26 -26.96
CA THR A 28 -1.35 9.57 -27.44
C THR A 28 0.16 9.69 -27.24
N GLU A 29 0.80 10.49 -28.09
CA GLU A 29 2.17 10.92 -27.85
C GLU A 29 2.23 11.76 -26.57
N LEU A 30 3.27 11.55 -25.76
CA LEU A 30 3.57 12.32 -24.56
C LEU A 30 4.92 13.00 -24.75
N LEU A 31 5.01 14.26 -24.35
CA LEU A 31 6.25 15.03 -24.36
C LEU A 31 6.99 14.87 -23.02
N ALA A 32 8.29 15.19 -23.03
CA ALA A 32 9.09 15.20 -21.81
C ALA A 32 8.49 16.20 -20.79
N GLY A 33 8.17 15.70 -19.59
CA GLY A 33 7.53 16.48 -18.53
C GLY A 33 6.01 16.33 -18.44
N ASP A 34 5.36 15.64 -19.38
CA ASP A 34 3.93 15.39 -19.33
C ASP A 34 3.55 14.42 -18.20
N LEU A 35 2.43 14.71 -17.54
CA LEU A 35 1.85 13.81 -16.54
C LEU A 35 1.12 12.67 -17.24
N ALA A 36 1.81 11.55 -17.39
CA ALA A 36 1.30 10.36 -18.06
C ALA A 36 0.14 9.68 -17.29
N LEU A 37 0.27 9.57 -15.96
CA LEU A 37 -0.69 8.91 -15.07
C LEU A 37 -0.73 9.59 -13.71
N ARG A 38 -1.93 9.68 -13.14
CA ARG A 38 -2.12 9.96 -11.71
C ARG A 38 -3.03 8.90 -11.12
N ALA A 39 -2.47 8.07 -10.24
CA ALA A 39 -3.22 7.08 -9.47
C ALA A 39 -3.32 7.52 -8.01
N SER A 40 -4.42 7.13 -7.36
CA SER A 40 -4.53 7.22 -5.90
C SER A 40 -4.20 5.85 -5.33
N ALA A 41 -3.27 5.80 -4.39
CA ALA A 41 -2.88 4.55 -3.75
C ALA A 41 -4.08 3.87 -3.08
N HIS A 42 -4.25 2.58 -3.36
CA HIS A 42 -5.35 1.77 -2.83
C HIS A 42 -5.27 1.62 -1.30
N ALA A 43 -4.06 1.36 -0.80
CA ALA A 43 -3.71 1.33 0.61
C ALA A 43 -2.29 1.90 0.77
N VAL A 44 -2.02 2.49 1.92
CA VAL A 44 -0.74 3.11 2.23
C VAL A 44 -0.40 2.86 3.68
N VAL A 45 0.89 2.71 3.96
CA VAL A 45 1.44 2.62 5.31
C VAL A 45 2.74 3.42 5.34
N LEU A 46 3.09 3.96 6.50
CA LEU A 46 4.30 4.76 6.70
C LEU A 46 5.39 3.85 7.27
N LEU A 47 6.62 3.96 6.75
CA LEU A 47 7.78 3.22 7.26
C LEU A 47 7.98 3.44 8.77
N PRO A 48 8.33 2.40 9.56
CA PRO A 48 8.54 2.50 11.00
C PRO A 48 9.52 3.59 11.43
N GLU A 49 10.58 3.80 10.66
CA GLU A 49 11.59 4.85 10.90
C GLU A 49 10.98 6.26 10.87
N LEU A 50 9.89 6.43 10.13
CA LEU A 50 9.21 7.70 9.95
C LEU A 50 8.04 7.89 10.92
N TRP A 51 7.68 6.88 11.74
CA TRP A 51 6.47 6.94 12.56
C TRP A 51 6.44 8.13 13.52
N SER A 52 7.58 8.46 14.13
CA SER A 52 7.68 9.58 15.08
C SER A 52 7.80 10.94 14.40
N SER A 53 8.17 10.97 13.11
CA SER A 53 8.51 12.18 12.36
C SER A 53 7.48 12.55 11.30
N HIS A 54 6.54 11.67 10.93
CA HIS A 54 5.55 11.95 9.89
C HIS A 54 4.12 11.64 10.33
N CYS A 55 3.17 12.38 9.77
CA CYS A 55 1.75 12.10 9.93
C CYS A 55 1.38 10.80 9.22
N HIS A 56 0.81 9.84 9.96
CA HIS A 56 0.39 8.53 9.44
C HIS A 56 -0.73 8.59 8.39
N LYS A 57 -1.43 9.74 8.27
CA LYS A 57 -2.49 9.90 7.27
C LYS A 57 -2.08 10.66 6.02
N CYS A 58 -1.29 11.72 6.17
CA CYS A 58 -0.96 12.62 5.06
C CYS A 58 0.52 12.65 4.72
N PHE A 59 1.35 11.85 5.40
CA PHE A 59 2.77 11.66 5.12
C PHE A 59 3.60 12.95 5.17
N VAL A 60 3.07 14.01 5.79
CA VAL A 60 3.80 15.26 6.00
C VAL A 60 4.67 15.13 7.24
N GLY A 61 5.94 15.53 7.10
CA GLY A 61 6.94 15.50 8.15
C GLY A 61 6.73 16.54 9.26
N SER A 62 7.46 16.35 10.36
CA SER A 62 7.39 17.14 11.58
C SER A 62 8.09 18.49 11.47
N ASP A 63 9.02 18.58 10.53
CA ASP A 63 9.68 19.80 10.03
C ASP A 63 8.66 20.80 9.49
N LEU A 64 7.62 20.32 8.81
CA LEU A 64 6.55 21.15 8.26
C LEU A 64 5.35 21.29 9.21
N ARG A 65 5.13 20.30 10.11
CA ARG A 65 3.96 20.28 10.98
C ARG A 65 4.24 19.71 12.36
N ARG A 66 3.76 20.37 13.41
CA ARG A 66 3.68 19.74 14.73
C ARG A 66 2.80 18.50 14.68
N LEU A 67 3.24 17.43 15.32
CA LEU A 67 2.51 16.16 15.36
C LEU A 67 1.98 15.87 16.78
N SER A 68 0.85 15.18 16.84
CA SER A 68 0.27 14.63 18.07
C SER A 68 0.16 13.12 17.94
N ARG A 69 0.65 12.40 18.94
CA ARG A 69 0.52 10.94 19.01
C ARG A 69 -0.88 10.50 19.43
N CYS A 70 -1.30 9.33 18.97
CA CYS A 70 -2.49 8.68 19.50
C CYS A 70 -2.30 8.37 20.99
N GLY A 71 -3.26 8.78 21.82
CA GLY A 71 -3.17 8.57 23.28
C GLY A 71 -3.27 7.10 23.70
N CYS A 72 -3.86 6.23 22.87
CA CYS A 72 -4.08 4.82 23.17
C CYS A 72 -2.84 3.96 22.87
N CYS A 73 -2.40 3.89 21.60
CA CYS A 73 -1.25 3.08 21.23
C CYS A 73 0.09 3.77 21.48
N ARG A 74 0.13 5.11 21.43
CA ARG A 74 1.34 5.95 21.46
C ARG A 74 2.34 5.69 20.32
N THR A 75 1.98 4.83 19.37
CA THR A 75 2.80 4.46 18.20
C THR A 75 2.59 5.41 17.03
N VAL A 76 1.34 5.77 16.73
CA VAL A 76 1.02 6.58 15.54
C VAL A 76 0.95 8.07 15.85
N TYR A 77 1.29 8.88 14.85
CA TYR A 77 1.36 10.34 14.93
C TYR A 77 0.53 10.99 13.83
N TYR A 78 -0.15 12.09 14.16
CA TYR A 78 -1.00 12.84 13.24
C TYR A 78 -0.74 14.34 13.34
N CYS A 79 -1.07 15.09 12.29
CA CYS A 79 -0.97 16.54 12.29
C CYS A 79 -1.71 17.17 13.49
N LEU A 80 -0.96 17.87 14.34
CA LEU A 80 -1.48 18.81 15.31
C LEU A 80 -1.93 20.07 14.57
N ARG A 81 -2.93 20.76 15.12
CA ARG A 81 -3.40 22.04 14.58
C ARG A 81 -2.23 23.03 14.46
N LEU A 82 -1.99 23.55 13.26
CA LEU A 82 -1.16 24.74 13.05
C LEU A 82 -2.01 25.85 12.42
N PRO A 83 -1.69 27.12 12.70
CA PRO A 83 -2.33 28.26 12.07
C PRO A 83 -2.09 28.27 10.55
N LYS A 84 -3.04 28.91 9.84
CA LYS A 84 -3.35 28.93 8.39
C LYS A 84 -2.20 29.27 7.41
N LEU A 85 -1.01 28.67 7.51
CA LEU A 85 0.00 28.74 6.44
C LEU A 85 0.07 27.42 5.69
N MET A 86 -0.65 27.42 4.56
CA MET A 86 -0.36 26.76 3.28
C MET A 86 -0.06 25.25 3.29
N HIS A 87 -1.10 24.41 3.21
CA HIS A 87 -1.06 23.14 2.44
C HIS A 87 -2.47 22.57 2.25
N LEU A 88 -2.75 22.11 1.02
CA LEU A 88 -4.09 21.80 0.48
C LEU A 88 -4.86 20.71 1.25
N CYS A 89 -4.16 19.83 1.99
CA CYS A 89 -4.80 18.73 2.74
C CYS A 89 -5.40 19.17 4.10
N CYS A 90 -4.96 20.31 4.66
CA CYS A 90 -5.23 20.67 6.06
C CYS A 90 -6.11 21.92 6.27
N MET A 91 -6.71 22.48 5.21
CA MET A 91 -7.46 23.75 5.28
C MET A 91 -8.75 23.73 6.13
N LYS A 92 -9.22 22.56 6.58
CA LYS A 92 -10.40 22.46 7.45
C LYS A 92 -10.12 21.55 8.66
N GLY A 93 -9.84 22.16 9.81
CA GLY A 93 -10.08 21.57 11.12
C GLY A 93 -9.04 20.60 11.70
N SER A 94 -8.81 20.77 13.00
CA SER A 94 -8.05 19.92 13.92
C SER A 94 -8.40 18.42 13.81
N LYS A 95 -7.44 17.54 14.15
CA LYS A 95 -7.61 16.08 14.27
C LYS A 95 -8.15 15.35 13.02
N LYS A 96 -8.35 16.03 11.89
CA LYS A 96 -8.92 15.42 10.67
C LYS A 96 -8.11 14.22 10.18
N CYS A 97 -6.78 14.31 10.20
CA CYS A 97 -5.90 13.18 9.86
C CYS A 97 -6.18 11.97 10.75
N GLN A 98 -6.23 12.18 12.07
CA GLN A 98 -6.55 11.13 13.04
C GLN A 98 -7.97 10.57 12.81
N GLN A 99 -8.98 11.40 12.59
CA GLN A 99 -10.36 10.96 12.40
C GLN A 99 -10.55 10.17 11.11
N LEU A 100 -9.93 10.63 10.01
CA LEU A 100 -9.99 9.94 8.72
C LEU A 100 -9.30 8.58 8.79
N ASP A 101 -8.12 8.54 9.40
CA ASP A 101 -7.36 7.30 9.57
C ASP A 101 -8.05 6.35 10.56
N TRP A 102 -8.60 6.87 11.65
CA TRP A 102 -9.38 6.10 12.63
C TRP A 102 -10.53 5.35 11.97
N ARG A 103 -11.34 6.04 11.16
CA ARG A 103 -12.50 5.45 10.49
C ARG A 103 -12.12 4.34 9.51
N LEU A 104 -10.99 4.46 8.83
CA LEU A 104 -10.60 3.55 7.74
C LEU A 104 -9.73 2.40 8.22
N ASP A 105 -8.74 2.67 9.07
CA ASP A 105 -7.64 1.75 9.36
C ASP A 105 -7.28 1.71 10.84
N HIS A 106 -6.93 2.86 11.43
CA HIS A 106 -6.28 2.91 12.74
C HIS A 106 -7.14 2.35 13.87
N GLN A 107 -8.49 2.43 13.79
CA GLN A 107 -9.35 1.83 14.82
C GLN A 107 -9.10 0.33 14.99
N LYS A 108 -8.90 -0.40 13.89
CA LYS A 108 -8.61 -1.85 13.94
C LYS A 108 -7.15 -2.13 14.27
N GLU A 109 -6.24 -1.26 13.87
CA GLU A 109 -4.79 -1.44 14.06
C GLU A 109 -4.27 -0.98 15.42
N CYS A 110 -4.99 -0.09 16.12
CA CYS A 110 -4.43 0.64 17.27
C CYS A 110 -3.87 -0.28 18.37
N LYS A 111 -4.56 -1.38 18.69
CA LYS A 111 -4.05 -2.34 19.69
C LYS A 111 -2.86 -3.13 19.15
N SER A 112 -2.96 -3.61 17.92
CA SER A 112 -1.97 -4.45 17.27
C SER A 112 -0.67 -3.71 16.96
N LEU A 113 -0.72 -2.42 16.61
CA LEU A 113 0.47 -1.59 16.38
C LEU A 113 1.33 -1.43 17.64
N LYS A 114 0.70 -1.42 18.82
CA LYS A 114 1.44 -1.43 20.09
C LYS A 114 2.18 -2.75 20.30
N GLN A 115 1.58 -3.86 19.88
CA GLN A 115 2.19 -5.19 19.97
C GLN A 115 3.30 -5.36 18.93
N LEU A 116 3.05 -4.97 17.67
CA LEU A 116 4.03 -5.01 16.58
C LEU A 116 5.28 -4.21 16.92
N ALA A 117 5.14 -3.02 17.52
CA ALA A 117 6.28 -2.22 17.95
C ALA A 117 7.14 -2.88 19.06
N GLN A 118 6.66 -3.96 19.69
CA GLN A 118 7.39 -4.75 20.67
C GLN A 118 8.00 -6.02 20.07
N LEU A 119 7.62 -6.36 18.83
CA LEU A 119 8.24 -7.46 18.10
C LEU A 119 9.47 -6.92 17.39
N GLU A 120 10.56 -7.69 17.41
CA GLU A 120 11.80 -7.36 16.70
C GLU A 120 11.71 -7.72 15.21
N LEU A 121 10.62 -7.32 14.56
CA LEU A 121 10.44 -7.46 13.12
C LEU A 121 11.27 -6.40 12.41
N THR A 122 11.78 -6.76 11.24
CA THR A 122 12.34 -5.78 10.32
C THR A 122 11.25 -4.84 9.80
N SER A 123 11.65 -3.66 9.34
CA SER A 123 10.71 -2.61 8.96
C SER A 123 9.80 -3.00 7.81
N ASP A 124 10.32 -3.73 6.82
CA ASP A 124 9.57 -4.33 5.72
C ASP A 124 8.53 -5.35 6.21
N GLN A 125 8.92 -6.28 7.09
CA GLN A 125 8.00 -7.26 7.69
C GLN A 125 6.84 -6.59 8.42
N MET A 126 7.14 -5.56 9.22
CA MET A 126 6.11 -4.81 9.96
C MET A 126 5.16 -4.08 9.00
N MET A 127 5.69 -3.52 7.92
CA MET A 127 4.93 -2.82 6.90
C MET A 127 4.01 -3.77 6.14
N ASP A 128 4.52 -4.93 5.74
CA ASP A 128 3.74 -5.94 5.02
C ASP A 128 2.55 -6.43 5.84
N VAL A 129 2.76 -6.70 7.14
CA VAL A 129 1.69 -7.12 8.05
C VAL A 129 0.60 -6.05 8.19
N VAL A 130 0.97 -4.78 8.34
CA VAL A 130 0.01 -3.67 8.48
C VAL A 130 -0.69 -3.39 7.16
N LEU A 131 0.06 -3.35 6.06
CA LEU A 131 -0.46 -3.08 4.72
C LEU A 131 -1.47 -4.14 4.29
N LEU A 132 -1.18 -5.42 4.57
CA LEU A 132 -2.10 -6.53 4.32
C LEU A 132 -3.47 -6.24 4.93
N GLY A 133 -3.51 -5.88 6.22
CA GLY A 133 -4.75 -5.51 6.89
C GLY A 133 -5.46 -4.32 6.23
N ARG A 134 -4.72 -3.30 5.78
CA ARG A 134 -5.29 -2.12 5.10
C ARG A 134 -5.93 -2.47 3.77
N VAL A 135 -5.29 -3.32 2.98
CA VAL A 135 -5.81 -3.79 1.68
C VAL A 135 -7.10 -4.58 1.86
N PHE A 136 -7.14 -5.55 2.78
CA PHE A 136 -8.33 -6.37 3.03
C PHE A 136 -9.55 -5.59 3.55
N ARG A 137 -9.36 -4.39 4.11
CA ARG A 137 -10.47 -3.56 4.60
C ARG A 137 -11.10 -2.70 3.52
N ARG A 138 -10.52 -2.62 2.33
CA ARG A 138 -11.13 -1.87 1.22
C ARG A 138 -12.27 -2.69 0.62
N LYS A 139 -13.40 -2.03 0.38
CA LYS A 139 -14.63 -2.67 -0.14
C LYS A 139 -14.50 -3.19 -1.57
N ASP A 140 -13.53 -2.69 -2.31
CA ASP A 140 -13.27 -3.06 -3.72
C ASP A 140 -12.30 -4.25 -3.84
N ALA A 141 -12.09 -5.02 -2.77
CA ALA A 141 -11.35 -6.28 -2.81
C ALA A 141 -12.18 -7.44 -3.40
N GLU A 142 -13.45 -7.20 -3.73
CA GLU A 142 -14.27 -8.18 -4.45
C GLU A 142 -13.90 -8.17 -5.94
N GLY A 143 -13.33 -9.27 -6.42
CA GLY A 143 -13.36 -9.63 -7.84
C GLY A 143 -12.02 -9.90 -8.51
N LEU A 144 -10.89 -9.47 -7.95
CA LEU A 144 -9.57 -9.88 -8.45
C LEU A 144 -9.12 -11.12 -7.72
N LYS A 145 -9.04 -12.24 -8.43
CA LYS A 145 -8.46 -13.43 -7.84
C LYS A 145 -6.95 -13.20 -7.73
N PRO A 146 -6.33 -13.47 -6.58
CA PRO A 146 -4.96 -13.94 -6.48
C PRO A 146 -4.29 -14.30 -7.80
N MET A 147 -4.67 -15.42 -8.41
CA MET A 147 -4.11 -15.97 -9.65
C MET A 147 -4.23 -15.10 -10.92
N GLU A 148 -4.99 -14.01 -10.91
CA GLU A 148 -5.10 -13.03 -12.01
C GLU A 148 -4.01 -11.94 -11.94
N LEU A 149 -3.29 -11.90 -10.82
CA LEU A 149 -2.05 -11.16 -10.64
C LEU A 149 -0.89 -12.13 -10.91
N VAL A 150 0.22 -11.64 -11.45
CA VAL A 150 1.36 -12.49 -11.87
C VAL A 150 2.02 -13.08 -10.62
N TRP A 151 1.57 -14.25 -10.20
CA TRP A 151 2.20 -15.08 -9.16
C TRP A 151 2.83 -16.30 -9.78
N TYR A 152 4.00 -16.67 -9.28
CA TYR A 152 4.62 -17.93 -9.61
C TYR A 152 4.44 -18.92 -8.45
N GLU A 153 4.52 -20.22 -8.73
CA GLU A 153 4.37 -21.24 -7.68
C GLU A 153 5.45 -21.14 -6.60
N GLU A 154 6.63 -20.59 -6.92
CA GLU A 154 7.67 -20.32 -5.94
C GLU A 154 7.21 -19.30 -4.89
N ASP A 155 6.35 -18.35 -5.27
CA ASP A 155 5.85 -17.33 -4.35
C ASP A 155 4.99 -17.93 -3.24
N LEU A 156 4.28 -19.03 -3.53
CA LEU A 156 3.41 -19.75 -2.60
C LEU A 156 4.19 -20.58 -1.57
N LYS A 157 5.47 -20.84 -1.83
CA LYS A 157 6.36 -21.65 -0.98
C LYS A 157 7.22 -20.80 -0.05
N ASP A 158 7.05 -19.48 -0.11
CA ASP A 158 7.79 -18.54 0.71
C ASP A 158 7.31 -18.59 2.17
N GLN A 159 8.11 -19.23 3.00
CA GLN A 159 7.81 -19.47 4.40
C GLN A 159 7.69 -18.16 5.21
N GLU A 160 8.44 -17.12 4.84
CA GLU A 160 8.39 -15.84 5.54
C GLU A 160 7.02 -15.18 5.37
N LEU A 161 6.53 -15.13 4.13
CA LEU A 161 5.23 -14.53 3.82
C LEU A 161 4.05 -15.28 4.44
N ILE A 162 4.15 -16.61 4.51
CA ILE A 162 3.19 -17.44 5.23
C ILE A 162 3.13 -17.00 6.70
N LEU A 163 4.28 -16.82 7.34
CA LEU A 163 4.38 -16.44 8.74
C LEU A 163 3.86 -15.01 8.99
N LEU A 164 4.17 -14.06 8.10
CA LEU A 164 3.67 -12.68 8.19
C LEU A 164 2.15 -12.62 8.01
N ALA A 165 1.59 -13.40 7.08
CA ALA A 165 0.15 -13.49 6.89
C ALA A 165 -0.56 -14.11 8.11
N ALA A 166 0.01 -15.19 8.67
CA ALA A 166 -0.47 -15.80 9.90
C ALA A 166 -0.39 -14.83 11.10
N LEU A 167 0.67 -14.03 11.18
CA LEU A 167 0.81 -12.99 12.19
C LEU A 167 -0.27 -11.91 12.05
N ALA A 168 -0.54 -11.44 10.83
CA ALA A 168 -1.60 -10.45 10.57
C ALA A 168 -2.99 -10.96 11.01
N GLN A 169 -3.29 -12.24 10.76
CA GLN A 169 -4.51 -12.89 11.25
C GLN A 169 -4.54 -12.97 12.77
N LYS A 170 -3.45 -13.43 13.40
CA LYS A 170 -3.33 -13.54 14.86
C LYS A 170 -3.50 -12.19 15.56
N LEU A 171 -3.07 -11.11 14.91
CA LEU A 171 -3.24 -9.72 15.36
C LEU A 171 -4.61 -9.12 15.00
N ASN A 172 -5.52 -9.89 14.41
CA ASN A 172 -6.85 -9.48 13.95
C ASN A 172 -6.81 -8.27 12.98
N LEU A 173 -5.75 -8.16 12.18
CA LEU A 173 -5.66 -7.16 11.11
C LEU A 173 -6.43 -7.58 9.87
N VAL A 174 -6.59 -8.89 9.69
CA VAL A 174 -7.35 -9.58 8.63
C VAL A 174 -8.37 -10.50 9.30
N ASP A 175 -9.60 -10.53 8.79
CA ASP A 175 -10.66 -11.40 9.32
C ASP A 175 -10.35 -12.88 8.99
N GLY A 176 -10.49 -13.76 9.99
CA GLY A 176 -10.01 -15.16 9.99
C GLY A 176 -10.71 -16.15 9.06
N LYS A 177 -11.05 -15.76 7.83
CA LYS A 177 -11.55 -16.65 6.76
C LYS A 177 -10.56 -16.77 5.60
N VAL A 178 -9.26 -16.64 5.86
CA VAL A 178 -8.24 -17.08 4.90
C VAL A 178 -8.25 -18.60 4.98
N ARG A 179 -8.95 -19.25 4.05
CA ARG A 179 -9.35 -20.66 4.20
C ARG A 179 -8.16 -21.60 4.00
N ASN A 180 -7.11 -21.14 3.33
CA ASN A 180 -5.86 -21.87 3.11
C ASN A 180 -4.64 -20.93 3.07
N VAL A 181 -3.46 -21.50 3.29
CA VAL A 181 -2.15 -20.82 3.22
C VAL A 181 -1.96 -20.08 1.89
N GLU A 182 -2.51 -20.63 0.80
CA GLU A 182 -2.54 -20.04 -0.54
C GLU A 182 -3.25 -18.67 -0.57
N ASP A 183 -4.37 -18.52 0.15
CA ASP A 183 -5.10 -17.24 0.21
C ASP A 183 -4.29 -16.16 0.98
N ALA A 184 -3.40 -16.58 1.89
CA ALA A 184 -2.62 -15.71 2.76
C ALA A 184 -1.35 -15.16 2.07
N VAL A 185 -0.63 -16.05 1.37
CA VAL A 185 0.61 -15.75 0.65
C VAL A 185 0.34 -14.95 -0.60
N VAL A 186 -0.72 -15.30 -1.33
CA VAL A 186 -1.06 -14.54 -2.51
C VAL A 186 -1.43 -13.09 -2.14
N THR A 187 -2.08 -12.89 -0.98
CA THR A 187 -2.56 -11.56 -0.64
C THR A 187 -1.49 -10.64 -0.03
N THR A 188 -0.51 -11.17 0.72
CA THR A 188 0.66 -10.39 1.19
C THR A 188 1.45 -9.82 0.03
N LYS A 189 1.72 -10.64 -0.99
CA LYS A 189 2.45 -10.17 -2.16
C LYS A 189 1.57 -9.31 -3.08
N THR A 190 0.26 -9.53 -3.17
CA THR A 190 -0.66 -8.64 -3.91
C THR A 190 -0.54 -7.19 -3.42
N CYS A 191 -0.27 -7.01 -2.13
CA CYS A 191 -0.01 -5.70 -1.53
C CYS A 191 1.34 -5.12 -1.98
N GLN A 192 2.40 -5.93 -2.10
CA GLN A 192 3.71 -5.53 -2.64
C GLN A 192 3.66 -5.22 -4.15
N VAL A 193 2.93 -6.01 -4.95
CA VAL A 193 2.77 -5.77 -6.39
C VAL A 193 1.94 -4.51 -6.66
N ARG A 194 0.90 -4.22 -5.87
CA ARG A 194 0.21 -2.91 -5.96
C ARG A 194 1.09 -1.74 -5.54
N LEU A 195 1.98 -1.91 -4.55
CA LEU A 195 3.00 -0.91 -4.24
C LEU A 195 3.97 -0.74 -5.41
N MET A 196 4.40 -1.82 -6.08
CA MET A 196 5.29 -1.73 -7.25
C MET A 196 4.58 -1.14 -8.48
N GLU A 197 3.32 -1.48 -8.77
CA GLU A 197 2.56 -0.88 -9.86
C GLU A 197 2.30 0.63 -9.64
N ASP A 198 2.16 1.06 -8.38
CA ASP A 198 1.99 2.47 -8.02
C ASP A 198 3.32 3.24 -7.78
N VAL A 199 4.43 2.56 -7.47
CA VAL A 199 5.75 3.18 -7.18
C VAL A 199 6.72 3.08 -8.37
N LEU A 200 6.68 2.02 -9.19
CA LEU A 200 7.55 1.90 -10.38
C LEU A 200 7.15 2.82 -11.52
N ALA A 201 5.92 3.35 -11.52
CA ALA A 201 5.54 4.45 -12.41
C ALA A 201 6.30 5.76 -12.12
N VAL A 202 7.00 5.87 -10.98
CA VAL A 202 7.70 7.09 -10.55
C VAL A 202 9.23 6.95 -10.52
N ILE A 203 9.80 5.74 -10.39
CA ILE A 203 11.25 5.60 -10.15
C ILE A 203 12.08 5.47 -11.44
N MET A 204 11.49 5.13 -12.59
CA MET A 204 12.27 4.80 -13.80
C MET A 204 12.68 5.99 -14.70
N TRP A 205 12.51 7.24 -14.26
CA TRP A 205 12.92 8.45 -15.03
C TRP A 205 13.84 9.40 -14.25
N CYS A 206 14.68 8.84 -13.38
CA CYS A 206 15.88 9.52 -12.88
C CYS A 206 17.08 8.57 -12.96
N SER A 207 17.53 8.25 -14.17
CA SER A 207 18.88 7.78 -14.49
C SER A 207 19.20 8.12 -15.94
#